data_AF-A0A2E0HQN5-F1
#
_entry.id   AF-A0A2E0HQN5-F1
#
_cell.length_a   1.000
_cell.length_b   1.000
_cell.length_c   1.000
_cell.angle_alpha   90.00
_cell.angle_beta   90.00
_cell.angle_gamma   90.00
#
_symmetry.space_group_name_H-M   'P 1'
#
loop_
_entity.id
_entity.type
_entity.pdbx_description
1 polymer ?
#
loop_
_entity_poly.entity_id
_entity_poly.type
_entity_poly.pdbx_seq_one_letter_code
_entity_poly.pdbx_strand_id
1 'polypeptide(L)'
;MDDAYDLRGLIFDLVDKTIPPLLEGTPLEESTGQIVFGLATFAVVNIVFLMLFFSQFAILWIERKAVARMNDRRGATTALRSLWVGENGVTAGEWWNMLPFGLGKPVGAVNKWLNKKFGNRDEKFPTVDRVNNRSWMGYSIFPGFFQNVADGMKFLLKEHMVPQRADKLIFEVSPFLIVSSTLLILGIIPLSSGIYATNPELSILYAIAIFGIAPIGVFFAGWSSNNKYTLIGGIRSAAQLTAYEIPLLLTLLSVAVLSGTFNIIDSVHFQHSAGAWNLFLMPLGAGLFLLTMIAEVERVPFDMPEAEAELVEGWWTEYGGMRFGMLFMAEYIRTYAACFLFTHFFLGGWHLPFQGLIGSIPVLGDLYLLIPGAVVVLIKSWLVFLLVFVWARFSLARIRTDQILEFGWRILLPLAVFQLILSAVYRLYLFDPSAMDDGTYGGTSWDALGIPFLIPAITTVIWLGIFFLMLNDEDKSGNTERMFHVYTDKPAGTYVPGQE
;
A
#
# COMPACT_ATOMS: atom_id res chain seq x y z
N MET A 1 -13.61 -22.89 -8.87
CA MET A 1 -13.71 -21.43 -8.72
C MET A 1 -13.03 -21.02 -7.42
N ASP A 2 -13.08 -21.90 -6.43
CA ASP A 2 -12.15 -21.96 -5.32
C ASP A 2 -10.71 -22.12 -5.80
N ASP A 3 -9.82 -21.35 -5.18
CA ASP A 3 -8.37 -21.58 -5.25
C ASP A 3 -8.10 -23.06 -4.95
N ALA A 4 -7.19 -23.71 -5.66
CA ALA A 4 -6.76 -25.07 -5.32
C ALA A 4 -6.21 -25.17 -3.88
N TYR A 5 -5.92 -24.02 -3.28
CA TYR A 5 -5.35 -23.83 -1.95
C TYR A 5 -6.38 -23.18 -0.99
N ASP A 6 -7.33 -23.96 -0.50
CA ASP A 6 -8.19 -23.55 0.63
C ASP A 6 -7.47 -23.78 1.97
N LEU A 7 -6.68 -22.78 2.36
CA LEU A 7 -5.95 -22.79 3.64
C LEU A 7 -6.91 -22.84 4.83
N ARG A 8 -8.04 -22.12 4.74
CA ARG A 8 -9.03 -22.07 5.82
C ARG A 8 -9.67 -23.43 6.01
N GLY A 9 -10.17 -24.06 4.94
CA GLY A 9 -10.73 -25.41 5.00
C GLY A 9 -9.74 -26.42 5.57
N LEU A 10 -8.48 -26.39 5.13
CA LEU A 10 -7.42 -27.28 5.62
C LEU A 10 -7.19 -27.15 7.14
N ILE A 11 -7.11 -25.92 7.64
CA ILE A 11 -6.89 -25.68 9.08
C ILE A 11 -8.11 -26.12 9.89
N PHE A 12 -9.32 -25.81 9.41
CA PHE A 12 -10.55 -26.24 10.08
C PHE A 12 -10.63 -27.77 10.14
N ASP A 13 -10.37 -28.46 9.03
CA ASP A 13 -10.32 -29.93 8.97
C ASP A 13 -9.27 -30.53 9.93
N LEU A 14 -8.10 -29.88 10.05
CA LEU A 14 -7.04 -30.33 10.95
C LEU A 14 -7.44 -30.19 12.41
N VAL A 15 -8.02 -29.05 12.80
CA VAL A 15 -8.44 -28.78 14.18
C VAL A 15 -9.64 -29.66 14.55
N ASP A 16 -10.59 -29.83 13.64
CA ASP A 16 -11.78 -30.65 13.86
C ASP A 16 -11.45 -32.15 13.98
N LYS A 17 -10.37 -32.63 13.35
CA LYS A 17 -9.89 -34.01 13.52
C LYS A 17 -9.07 -34.24 14.80
N THR A 18 -8.48 -33.19 15.37
CA THR A 18 -7.48 -33.32 16.45
C THR A 18 -8.02 -32.95 17.83
N ILE A 19 -8.88 -31.94 17.92
CA ILE A 19 -9.35 -31.41 19.20
C ILE A 19 -10.50 -32.21 19.83
N PRO A 20 -11.55 -32.63 19.10
CA PRO A 20 -12.65 -33.39 19.70
C PRO A 20 -12.22 -34.68 20.42
N PRO A 21 -11.31 -35.51 19.87
CA PRO A 21 -10.83 -36.71 20.58
C PRO A 21 -10.04 -36.41 21.86
N LEU A 22 -9.47 -35.20 21.99
CA LEU A 22 -8.72 -34.77 23.18
C LEU A 22 -9.62 -34.23 24.29
N LEU A 23 -10.85 -33.81 23.93
CA LEU A 23 -11.82 -33.23 24.86
C LEU A 23 -12.89 -34.25 25.30
N GLU A 24 -12.95 -35.40 24.64
CA GLU A 24 -13.84 -36.50 24.98
C GLU A 24 -13.60 -36.98 26.44
N GLY A 25 -14.66 -36.99 27.25
CA GLY A 25 -14.59 -37.34 28.67
C GLY A 25 -14.12 -36.22 29.61
N THR A 26 -13.93 -34.99 29.10
CA THR A 26 -13.61 -33.82 29.92
C THR A 26 -14.85 -32.94 30.17
N PRO A 27 -14.85 -32.07 31.21
CA PRO A 27 -15.94 -31.12 31.44
C PRO A 27 -16.15 -30.10 30.29
N LEU A 28 -15.20 -30.01 29.36
CA LEU A 28 -15.23 -29.10 28.22
C LEU A 28 -15.85 -29.74 26.96
N GLU A 29 -16.27 -31.00 27.03
CA GLU A 29 -16.84 -31.75 25.91
C GLU A 29 -18.05 -31.03 25.29
N GLU A 30 -18.93 -30.45 26.12
CA GLU A 30 -20.10 -29.67 25.68
C GLU A 30 -19.71 -28.39 24.92
N SER A 31 -18.50 -27.85 25.16
CA SER A 31 -17.98 -26.64 24.50
C SER A 31 -17.04 -26.93 23.33
N THR A 32 -16.85 -28.21 22.96
CA THR A 32 -15.89 -28.64 21.93
C THR A 32 -16.05 -27.88 20.62
N GLY A 33 -17.28 -27.72 20.12
CA GLY A 33 -17.52 -27.01 18.86
C GLY A 33 -17.09 -25.53 18.89
N GLN A 34 -17.32 -24.83 20.01
CA GLN A 34 -16.88 -23.44 20.18
C GLN A 34 -15.36 -23.33 20.31
N ILE A 35 -14.75 -24.29 21.02
CA ILE A 35 -13.29 -24.36 21.17
C ILE A 35 -12.61 -24.63 19.83
N VAL A 36 -13.12 -25.59 19.05
CA VAL A 36 -12.65 -25.91 17.69
C VAL A 36 -12.75 -24.68 16.80
N PHE A 37 -13.92 -24.03 16.75
CA PHE A 37 -14.12 -22.82 15.97
C PHE A 37 -13.16 -21.70 16.38
N GLY A 38 -13.01 -21.46 17.69
CA GLY A 38 -12.12 -20.42 18.23
C GLY A 38 -10.65 -20.68 17.92
N LEU A 39 -10.17 -21.92 18.11
CA LEU A 39 -8.79 -22.31 17.82
C LEU A 39 -8.47 -22.28 16.32
N ALA A 40 -9.36 -22.82 15.48
CA ALA A 40 -9.20 -22.80 14.03
C ALA A 40 -9.19 -21.36 13.51
N THR A 41 -10.14 -20.53 13.95
CA THR A 41 -10.18 -19.11 13.57
C THR A 41 -8.93 -18.38 14.03
N PHE A 42 -8.49 -18.59 15.28
CA PHE A 42 -7.25 -17.98 15.78
C PHE A 42 -6.04 -18.39 14.94
N ALA A 43 -5.90 -19.67 14.60
CA ALA A 43 -4.81 -20.16 13.76
C ALA A 43 -4.84 -19.55 12.35
N VAL A 44 -6.00 -19.54 11.68
CA VAL A 44 -6.19 -18.94 10.35
C VAL A 44 -5.84 -17.46 10.37
N VAL A 45 -6.38 -16.70 11.33
CA VAL A 45 -6.10 -15.26 11.47
C VAL A 45 -4.61 -15.02 11.62
N ASN A 46 -3.92 -15.75 12.50
CA ASN A 46 -2.47 -15.58 12.69
C ASN A 46 -1.67 -15.90 11.42
N ILE A 47 -2.01 -16.97 10.70
CA ILE A 47 -1.29 -17.36 9.48
C ILE A 47 -1.50 -16.33 8.37
N VAL A 48 -2.76 -15.90 8.14
CA VAL A 48 -3.08 -14.90 7.12
C VAL A 48 -2.42 -13.56 7.45
N PHE A 49 -2.48 -13.14 8.71
CA PHE A 49 -1.82 -11.91 9.15
C PHE A 49 -0.30 -12.00 8.96
N LEU A 50 0.31 -13.13 9.33
CA LEU A 50 1.74 -13.35 9.13
C LEU A 50 2.12 -13.31 7.65
N MET A 51 1.31 -13.88 6.75
CA MET A 51 1.50 -13.76 5.29
C MET A 51 1.45 -12.30 4.83
N LEU A 52 0.46 -11.54 5.28
CA LEU A 52 0.33 -10.10 4.97
C LEU A 52 1.55 -9.31 5.46
N PHE A 53 1.97 -9.51 6.71
CA PHE A 53 3.14 -8.82 7.29
C PHE A 53 4.46 -9.18 6.60
N PHE A 54 4.68 -10.47 6.29
CA PHE A 54 5.88 -10.86 5.56
C PHE A 54 5.90 -10.28 4.15
N SER A 55 4.74 -10.20 3.49
CA SER A 55 4.63 -9.60 2.16
C SER A 55 4.92 -8.08 2.17
N GLN A 56 4.67 -7.39 3.28
CA GLN A 56 4.97 -5.95 3.41
C GLN A 56 6.48 -5.65 3.35
N PHE A 57 7.35 -6.57 3.77
CA PHE A 57 8.79 -6.37 3.62
C PHE A 57 9.21 -6.20 2.14
N ALA A 58 8.47 -6.82 1.21
CA ALA A 58 8.71 -6.65 -0.22
C ALA A 58 8.40 -5.22 -0.68
N ILE A 59 7.38 -4.57 -0.13
CA ILE A 59 6.96 -3.20 -0.48
C ILE A 59 8.00 -2.17 -0.06
N LEU A 60 8.41 -2.24 1.20
CA LEU A 60 9.46 -1.38 1.73
C LEU A 60 10.76 -1.54 0.94
N TRP A 61 11.05 -2.76 0.49
CA TRP A 61 12.18 -3.05 -0.38
C TRP A 61 12.00 -2.49 -1.80
N ILE A 62 10.82 -2.64 -2.40
CA ILE A 62 10.47 -2.10 -3.72
C ILE A 62 10.62 -0.58 -3.72
N GLU A 63 10.03 0.11 -2.74
CA GLU A 63 10.09 1.56 -2.64
C GLU A 63 11.54 2.02 -2.58
N ARG A 64 12.32 1.54 -1.60
CA ARG A 64 13.73 1.95 -1.44
C ARG A 64 14.53 1.71 -2.71
N LYS A 65 14.30 0.60 -3.40
CA LYS A 65 15.02 0.28 -4.65
C LYS A 65 14.56 1.14 -5.82
N ALA A 66 13.27 1.42 -5.94
CA ALA A 66 12.71 2.27 -6.99
C ALA A 66 13.13 3.73 -6.78
N VAL A 67 13.00 4.24 -5.55
CA VAL A 67 13.49 5.56 -5.10
C VAL A 67 14.97 5.70 -5.43
N ALA A 68 15.79 4.73 -5.03
CA ALA A 68 17.22 4.80 -5.26
C ALA A 68 17.60 4.75 -6.74
N ARG A 69 16.79 4.10 -7.60
CA ARG A 69 16.98 4.15 -9.06
C ARG A 69 16.51 5.45 -9.70
N MET A 70 15.42 6.04 -9.21
CA MET A 70 14.86 7.27 -9.76
C MET A 70 15.66 8.51 -9.37
N ASN A 71 16.15 8.56 -8.12
CA ASN A 71 16.97 9.67 -7.62
C ASN A 71 18.41 9.64 -8.13
N ASP A 72 18.84 8.55 -8.76
CA ASP A 72 20.24 8.35 -9.07
C ASP A 72 20.46 8.11 -10.56
N ARG A 73 21.26 8.98 -11.20
CA ARG A 73 21.87 8.67 -12.49
C ARG A 73 22.88 7.51 -12.29
N ARG A 74 22.37 6.28 -12.22
CA ARG A 74 23.06 4.96 -12.35
C ARG A 74 23.90 4.39 -11.18
N GLY A 75 23.80 4.83 -9.92
CA GLY A 75 24.80 4.50 -8.89
C GLY A 75 24.37 4.23 -7.44
N ALA A 76 23.11 4.42 -7.03
CA ALA A 76 22.72 4.31 -5.62
C ALA A 76 21.83 3.09 -5.42
N THR A 77 22.40 2.05 -4.82
CA THR A 77 21.61 0.99 -4.22
C THR A 77 22.18 0.77 -2.83
N THR A 78 21.48 1.23 -1.80
CA THR A 78 21.80 0.83 -0.42
C THR A 78 21.77 -0.69 -0.35
N ALA A 79 22.94 -1.30 -0.36
CA ALA A 79 23.09 -2.73 -0.14
C ALA A 79 23.04 -3.02 1.36
N LEU A 80 23.09 -4.30 1.69
CA LEU A 80 23.11 -4.88 3.03
C LEU A 80 24.12 -4.23 3.96
N ARG A 81 25.08 -3.50 3.38
CA ARG A 81 26.12 -2.66 3.97
C ARG A 81 25.62 -1.39 4.66
N SER A 82 24.53 -0.74 4.24
CA SER A 82 24.04 0.52 4.89
C SER A 82 23.58 0.31 6.33
N LEU A 83 23.19 -0.92 6.63
CA LEU A 83 22.87 -1.45 7.94
C LEU A 83 24.10 -1.48 8.89
N TRP A 84 25.32 -1.41 8.35
CA TRP A 84 26.59 -1.67 9.08
C TRP A 84 27.67 -0.59 8.87
N VAL A 85 27.37 0.49 8.15
CA VAL A 85 28.33 1.53 7.80
C VAL A 85 27.75 2.89 8.12
N GLY A 86 28.38 3.61 9.04
CA GLY A 86 28.05 5.00 9.33
C GLY A 86 28.39 5.91 8.16
N GLU A 87 27.68 7.04 8.08
CA GLU A 87 28.10 8.16 7.24
C GLU A 87 29.45 8.75 7.71
N ASN A 88 30.17 9.41 6.81
CA ASN A 88 31.45 10.11 7.06
C ASN A 88 32.72 9.25 7.26
N GLY A 89 32.86 8.13 6.54
CA GLY A 89 34.13 7.39 6.50
C GLY A 89 34.50 6.67 7.80
N VAL A 90 33.61 6.71 8.79
CA VAL A 90 33.66 5.88 9.98
C VAL A 90 32.69 4.73 9.73
N THR A 91 33.20 3.55 9.39
CA THR A 91 32.42 2.31 9.61
C THR A 91 31.87 2.40 11.04
N ALA A 92 30.60 2.08 11.30
CA ALA A 92 30.12 2.01 12.69
C ALA A 92 31.07 1.05 13.43
N GLY A 93 32.03 1.60 14.19
CA GLY A 93 33.35 0.98 14.35
C GLY A 93 33.21 -0.43 14.87
N GLU A 94 33.81 -1.43 14.18
CA GLU A 94 33.65 -2.89 14.35
C GLU A 94 32.57 -3.32 15.38
N TRP A 95 31.33 -2.87 15.23
CA TRP A 95 30.34 -2.96 16.31
C TRP A 95 29.93 -4.41 16.56
N TRP A 96 30.12 -5.27 15.56
CA TRP A 96 29.98 -6.71 15.69
C TRP A 96 30.89 -7.27 16.80
N ASN A 97 32.03 -6.64 17.11
CA ASN A 97 32.86 -7.04 18.26
C ASN A 97 32.18 -6.77 19.61
N MET A 98 31.13 -5.94 19.65
CA MET A 98 30.32 -5.67 20.84
C MET A 98 29.16 -6.67 21.01
N LEU A 99 28.93 -7.59 20.06
CA LEU A 99 27.90 -8.62 20.19
C LEU A 99 28.29 -9.65 21.26
N PRO A 100 27.41 -9.93 22.24
CA PRO A 100 27.69 -10.90 23.29
C PRO A 100 27.82 -12.32 22.74
N PHE A 101 28.49 -13.19 23.50
CA PHE A 101 28.67 -14.62 23.20
C PHE A 101 29.48 -14.95 21.94
N GLY A 102 30.31 -14.03 21.44
CA GLY A 102 31.21 -14.31 20.30
C GLY A 102 30.51 -14.38 18.94
N LEU A 103 29.20 -14.09 18.89
CA LEU A 103 28.41 -13.92 17.66
C LEU A 103 28.97 -12.82 16.74
N GLY A 104 29.81 -11.94 17.27
CA GLY A 104 30.54 -10.93 16.51
C GLY A 104 31.50 -11.46 15.46
N LYS A 105 32.16 -12.59 15.72
CA LYS A 105 33.13 -13.18 14.79
C LYS A 105 32.51 -13.69 13.48
N PRO A 106 31.44 -14.51 13.50
CA PRO A 106 30.80 -14.95 12.27
C PRO A 106 30.18 -13.77 11.50
N VAL A 107 29.55 -12.81 12.19
CA VAL A 107 28.98 -11.61 11.57
C VAL A 107 30.05 -10.74 10.93
N GLY A 108 31.18 -10.51 11.62
CA GLY A 108 32.33 -9.79 11.09
C GLY A 108 33.00 -10.50 9.90
N ALA A 109 33.07 -11.84 9.93
CA ALA A 109 33.60 -12.64 8.82
C ALA A 109 32.71 -12.56 7.57
N VAL A 110 31.39 -12.66 7.74
CA VAL A 110 30.41 -12.46 6.67
C VAL A 110 30.51 -11.05 6.10
N ASN A 111 30.63 -10.03 6.95
CA ASN A 111 30.79 -8.64 6.51
C ASN A 111 32.09 -8.41 5.70
N LYS A 112 33.23 -8.95 6.19
CA LYS A 112 34.51 -8.89 5.47
C LYS A 112 34.46 -9.65 4.14
N TRP A 113 33.77 -10.79 4.11
CA TRP A 113 33.58 -11.59 2.89
C TRP A 113 32.69 -10.87 1.87
N LEU A 114 31.58 -10.27 2.30
CA LEU A 114 30.70 -9.46 1.46
C LEU A 114 31.44 -8.23 0.90
N ASN A 115 32.23 -7.52 1.71
CA ASN A 115 33.06 -6.40 1.25
C ASN A 115 34.13 -6.84 0.24
N LYS A 116 34.74 -8.03 0.40
CA LYS A 116 35.76 -8.51 -0.53
C LYS A 116 35.17 -8.93 -1.88
N LYS A 117 33.99 -9.56 -1.87
CA LYS A 117 33.38 -10.15 -3.08
C LYS A 117 32.42 -9.20 -3.81
N PHE A 118 31.80 -8.27 -3.08
CA PHE A 118 30.76 -7.37 -3.58
C PHE A 118 31.02 -5.90 -3.23
N GLY A 119 32.22 -5.54 -2.76
CA GLY A 119 32.58 -4.17 -2.39
C GLY A 119 33.04 -3.33 -3.58
N ASN A 120 32.40 -2.17 -3.73
CA ASN A 120 32.76 -0.84 -4.27
C ASN A 120 33.88 -0.60 -5.30
N ARG A 121 34.49 -1.61 -5.91
CA ARG A 121 35.40 -1.41 -7.04
C ARG A 121 34.78 -1.97 -8.30
N ASP A 122 34.17 -1.07 -9.06
CA ASP A 122 33.87 -1.32 -10.47
C ASP A 122 34.79 -0.41 -11.29
N GLU A 123 35.68 -1.01 -12.07
CA GLU A 123 36.61 -0.29 -12.96
C GLU A 123 35.86 0.59 -13.98
N LYS A 124 34.57 0.33 -14.23
CA LYS A 124 33.75 1.07 -15.20
C LYS A 124 33.12 2.36 -14.67
N PHE A 125 33.04 2.57 -13.35
CA PHE A 125 32.31 3.72 -12.77
C PHE A 125 33.14 4.48 -11.71
N PRO A 126 34.02 5.41 -12.13
CA PRO A 126 34.91 6.18 -11.23
C PRO A 126 34.16 7.05 -10.21
N THR A 127 32.91 7.41 -10.48
CA THR A 127 32.05 8.20 -9.60
C THR A 127 31.61 7.44 -8.35
N VAL A 128 31.52 6.11 -8.42
CA VAL A 128 31.18 5.23 -7.28
C VAL A 128 32.38 5.07 -6.36
N ASP A 129 33.59 4.97 -6.94
CA ASP A 129 34.85 4.79 -6.21
C ASP A 129 35.24 6.05 -5.41
N ARG A 130 34.88 7.25 -5.89
CA ARG A 130 35.17 8.55 -5.25
C ARG A 130 34.69 8.68 -3.80
N VAL A 131 33.63 7.98 -3.41
CA VAL A 131 33.00 8.19 -2.10
C VAL A 131 33.43 7.12 -1.08
N ASN A 132 34.25 6.12 -1.48
CA ASN A 132 34.80 5.02 -0.65
C ASN A 132 33.80 4.22 0.21
N ASN A 133 32.52 4.59 0.24
CA ASN A 133 31.55 4.17 1.25
C ASN A 133 30.12 4.06 0.71
N ARG A 134 29.91 4.09 -0.62
CA ARG A 134 28.60 3.93 -1.25
C ARG A 134 28.49 2.55 -1.88
N SER A 135 27.55 1.73 -1.43
CA SER A 135 27.37 0.41 -2.03
C SER A 135 26.71 0.55 -3.40
N TRP A 136 27.30 -0.07 -4.40
CA TRP A 136 26.64 -0.35 -5.67
C TRP A 136 26.43 -1.85 -5.77
N MET A 137 25.18 -2.26 -5.99
CA MET A 137 24.90 -3.62 -6.43
C MET A 137 23.74 -3.56 -7.43
N GLY A 138 24.12 -3.45 -8.71
CA GLY A 138 23.30 -3.96 -9.77
C GLY A 138 23.08 -5.46 -9.53
N TYR A 139 21.81 -5.89 -9.61
CA TYR A 139 21.36 -7.28 -9.79
C TYR A 139 21.00 -8.17 -8.58
N SER A 140 21.41 -7.94 -7.33
CA SER A 140 20.97 -8.84 -6.24
C SER A 140 19.70 -8.34 -5.52
N ILE A 141 18.79 -9.28 -5.25
CA ILE A 141 17.47 -9.03 -4.62
C ILE A 141 17.61 -8.88 -3.09
N PHE A 142 18.54 -9.60 -2.49
CA PHE A 142 18.71 -9.74 -1.04
C PHE A 142 19.24 -8.55 -0.23
N PRO A 143 20.07 -7.61 -0.74
CA PRO A 143 20.81 -6.69 0.14
C PRO A 143 19.94 -5.67 0.91
N GLY A 144 18.74 -5.34 0.45
CA GLY A 144 17.89 -4.34 1.13
C GLY A 144 16.87 -4.91 2.12
N PHE A 145 16.62 -6.22 2.10
CA PHE A 145 15.48 -6.81 2.80
C PHE A 145 15.62 -6.73 4.33
N PHE A 146 16.82 -6.96 4.85
CA PHE A 146 17.10 -6.92 6.29
C PHE A 146 17.14 -5.50 6.89
N GLN A 147 17.18 -4.45 6.05
CA GLN A 147 17.22 -3.06 6.54
C GLN A 147 15.97 -2.72 7.35
N ASN A 148 14.82 -3.24 6.96
CA ASN A 148 13.56 -3.02 7.68
C ASN A 148 13.62 -3.60 9.11
N VAL A 149 14.23 -4.79 9.26
CA VAL A 149 14.43 -5.42 10.58
C VAL A 149 15.39 -4.58 11.43
N ALA A 150 16.44 -4.04 10.80
CA ALA A 150 17.40 -3.15 11.46
C ALA A 150 16.76 -1.86 11.99
N ASP A 151 15.95 -1.21 11.15
CA ASP A 151 15.28 0.05 11.48
C ASP A 151 14.26 -0.21 12.62
N GLY A 152 13.52 -1.32 12.56
CA GLY A 152 12.64 -1.76 13.65
C GLY A 152 13.39 -2.00 14.97
N MET A 153 14.50 -2.75 14.93
CA MET A 153 15.35 -2.97 16.11
C MET A 153 15.91 -1.66 16.68
N LYS A 154 16.31 -0.72 15.81
CA LYS A 154 16.78 0.61 16.21
C LYS A 154 15.69 1.38 16.97
N PHE A 155 14.44 1.37 16.50
CA PHE A 155 13.34 2.03 17.19
C PHE A 155 13.02 1.40 18.55
N LEU A 156 13.13 0.07 18.66
CA LEU A 156 12.93 -0.66 19.92
C LEU A 156 13.99 -0.34 21.00
N LEU A 157 15.23 -0.07 20.58
CA LEU A 157 16.34 0.23 21.49
C LEU A 157 16.44 1.71 21.88
N LYS A 158 15.74 2.59 21.16
CA LYS A 158 15.74 4.02 21.45
C LYS A 158 14.94 4.32 22.73
N GLU A 159 15.44 5.28 23.50
CA GLU A 159 14.75 5.78 24.68
C GLU A 159 13.41 6.42 24.30
N HIS A 160 12.41 6.16 25.13
CA HIS A 160 11.12 6.82 25.04
C HIS A 160 11.09 8.06 25.94
N MET A 161 10.80 9.21 25.35
CA MET A 161 10.67 10.47 26.07
C MET A 161 9.28 11.07 25.82
N VAL A 162 8.60 11.45 26.90
CA VAL A 162 7.32 12.18 26.85
C VAL A 162 7.58 13.63 27.23
N PRO A 163 7.13 14.64 26.45
CA PRO A 163 7.31 16.03 26.81
C PRO A 163 6.66 16.35 28.16
N GLN A 164 7.31 17.18 29.00
CA GLN A 164 6.84 17.47 30.36
C GLN A 164 5.47 18.15 30.40
N ARG A 165 5.16 18.96 29.38
CA ARG A 165 3.90 19.71 29.27
C ARG A 165 2.85 18.99 28.42
N ALA A 166 3.16 17.83 27.85
CA ALA A 166 2.21 17.05 27.08
C ALA A 166 1.16 16.41 27.99
N ASP A 167 -0.05 16.20 27.44
CA ASP A 167 -1.02 15.31 28.08
C ASP A 167 -0.54 13.87 27.92
N LYS A 168 0.02 13.31 29.00
CA LYS A 168 0.63 11.99 28.99
C LYS A 168 -0.34 10.90 28.55
N LEU A 169 -1.60 10.94 28.97
CA LEU A 169 -2.53 9.85 28.66
C LEU A 169 -2.87 9.83 27.17
N ILE A 170 -3.21 10.99 26.62
CA ILE A 170 -3.59 11.09 25.21
C ILE A 170 -2.37 10.88 24.30
N PHE A 171 -1.21 11.43 24.67
CA PHE A 171 0.05 11.24 23.93
C PHE A 171 0.42 9.76 23.84
N GLU A 172 0.21 9.02 24.93
CA GLU A 172 0.51 7.60 24.98
C GLU A 172 -0.47 6.74 24.18
N VAL A 173 -1.77 7.06 24.23
CA VAL A 173 -2.82 6.27 23.59
C VAL A 173 -2.94 6.52 22.08
N SER A 174 -2.61 7.73 21.61
CA SER A 174 -2.85 8.13 20.21
C SER A 174 -2.18 7.21 19.18
N PRO A 175 -0.89 6.83 19.32
CA PRO A 175 -0.27 5.89 18.38
C PRO A 175 -0.96 4.52 18.34
N PHE A 176 -1.42 4.01 19.48
CA PHE A 176 -2.12 2.73 19.53
C PHE A 176 -3.49 2.80 18.84
N LEU A 177 -4.17 3.94 18.89
CA LEU A 177 -5.44 4.16 18.17
C LEU A 177 -5.21 4.15 16.65
N ILE A 178 -4.17 4.83 16.17
CA ILE A 178 -3.81 4.88 14.74
C ILE A 178 -3.36 3.48 14.25
N VAL A 179 -2.55 2.78 15.03
CA VAL A 179 -2.10 1.42 14.68
C VAL A 179 -3.28 0.45 14.69
N SER A 180 -4.10 0.45 15.75
CA SER A 180 -5.20 -0.51 15.88
C SER A 180 -6.22 -0.38 14.75
N SER A 181 -6.66 0.85 14.41
CA SER A 181 -7.52 1.09 13.24
C SER A 181 -6.91 0.52 11.95
N THR A 182 -5.61 0.74 11.75
CA THR A 182 -4.90 0.23 10.57
C THR A 182 -4.83 -1.30 10.52
N LEU A 183 -4.61 -1.96 11.66
CA LEU A 183 -4.58 -3.42 11.76
C LEU A 183 -5.97 -4.04 11.54
N LEU A 184 -7.04 -3.37 11.97
CA LEU A 184 -8.41 -3.83 11.73
C LEU A 184 -8.75 -3.86 10.24
N ILE A 185 -8.25 -2.90 9.45
CA ILE A 185 -8.42 -2.91 7.99
C ILE A 185 -7.70 -4.12 7.37
N LEU A 186 -6.49 -4.47 7.82
CA LEU A 186 -5.82 -5.68 7.33
C LEU A 186 -6.60 -6.97 7.63
N GLY A 187 -7.32 -7.01 8.76
CA GLY A 187 -8.09 -8.19 9.16
C GLY A 187 -9.19 -8.59 8.18
N ILE A 188 -9.74 -7.63 7.41
CA ILE A 188 -10.80 -7.89 6.43
C ILE A 188 -10.30 -8.11 5.01
N ILE A 189 -9.00 -7.94 4.75
CA ILE A 189 -8.45 -8.09 3.39
C ILE A 189 -8.30 -9.58 3.08
N PRO A 190 -9.03 -10.11 2.08
CA PRO A 190 -8.81 -11.47 1.61
C PRO A 190 -7.56 -11.51 0.72
N LEU A 191 -6.85 -12.65 0.71
CA LEU A 191 -5.78 -12.91 -0.26
C LEU A 191 -6.27 -13.82 -1.39
N SER A 192 -7.24 -14.68 -1.10
CA SER A 192 -7.90 -15.56 -2.06
C SER A 192 -9.27 -15.99 -1.50
N SER A 193 -10.08 -16.69 -2.31
CA SER A 193 -11.38 -17.22 -1.87
C SER A 193 -11.26 -18.15 -0.65
N GLY A 194 -10.17 -18.91 -0.53
CA GLY A 194 -9.87 -19.80 0.60
C GLY A 194 -8.81 -19.29 1.58
N ILE A 195 -8.27 -18.08 1.36
CA ILE A 195 -7.21 -17.47 2.20
C ILE A 195 -7.67 -16.10 2.65
N TYR A 196 -8.40 -16.05 3.76
CA TYR A 196 -8.87 -14.83 4.39
C TYR A 196 -8.96 -15.00 5.92
N ALA A 197 -8.81 -13.91 6.67
CA ALA A 197 -8.87 -13.94 8.13
C ALA A 197 -10.32 -13.93 8.64
N THR A 198 -11.13 -12.97 8.17
CA THR A 198 -12.57 -12.92 8.44
C THR A 198 -13.33 -12.49 7.18
N ASN A 199 -14.59 -12.92 7.07
CA ASN A 199 -15.46 -12.56 5.95
C ASN A 199 -16.84 -12.07 6.47
N PRO A 200 -16.94 -10.84 6.99
CA PRO A 200 -18.22 -10.27 7.38
C PRO A 200 -19.05 -9.86 6.16
N GLU A 201 -20.37 -10.05 6.21
CA GLU A 201 -21.30 -9.66 5.12
C GLU A 201 -21.21 -8.16 4.76
N LEU A 202 -20.94 -7.32 5.75
CA LEU A 202 -20.82 -5.87 5.62
C LEU A 202 -19.36 -5.40 5.58
N SER A 203 -18.46 -6.17 4.94
CA SER A 203 -17.01 -5.89 4.89
C SER A 203 -16.67 -4.48 4.37
N ILE A 204 -17.31 -4.02 3.29
CA ILE A 204 -17.09 -2.69 2.72
C ILE A 204 -17.52 -1.59 3.70
N LEU A 205 -18.68 -1.75 4.35
CA LEU A 205 -19.17 -0.79 5.34
C LEU A 205 -18.28 -0.75 6.58
N TYR A 206 -17.75 -1.90 6.99
CA TYR A 206 -16.79 -2.00 8.08
C TYR A 206 -15.47 -1.28 7.73
N ALA A 207 -14.96 -1.43 6.51
CA ALA A 207 -13.78 -0.68 6.05
C ALA A 207 -14.01 0.84 6.13
N ILE A 208 -15.16 1.30 5.64
CA ILE A 208 -15.62 2.70 5.70
C ILE A 208 -15.63 3.21 7.14
N ALA A 209 -16.20 2.45 8.08
CA ALA A 209 -16.28 2.85 9.48
C ALA A 209 -14.92 2.99 10.15
N ILE A 210 -13.94 2.15 9.78
CA ILE A 210 -12.60 2.21 10.38
C ILE A 210 -11.77 3.36 9.82
N PHE A 211 -11.92 3.70 8.54
CA PHE A 211 -11.22 4.86 7.96
C PHE A 211 -11.54 6.14 8.74
N GLY A 212 -12.78 6.34 9.17
CA GLY A 212 -13.16 7.50 9.99
C GLY A 212 -12.59 7.55 11.41
N ILE A 213 -11.94 6.49 11.89
CA ILE A 213 -11.27 6.49 13.20
C ILE A 213 -9.88 7.14 13.12
N ALA A 214 -9.19 7.01 11.97
CA ALA A 214 -7.82 7.46 11.82
C ALA A 214 -7.62 8.99 12.01
N PRO A 215 -8.48 9.87 11.47
CA PRO A 215 -8.33 11.33 11.64
C PRO A 215 -8.36 11.78 13.11
N ILE A 216 -9.17 11.11 13.93
CA ILE A 216 -9.26 11.38 15.37
C ILE A 216 -7.93 11.07 16.06
N GLY A 217 -7.30 9.95 15.70
CA GLY A 217 -6.00 9.56 16.23
C GLY A 217 -4.92 10.57 15.91
N VAL A 218 -4.89 11.07 14.67
CA VAL A 218 -3.92 12.07 14.23
C VAL A 218 -4.13 13.41 14.96
N PHE A 219 -5.38 13.85 15.09
CA PHE A 219 -5.70 15.06 15.84
C PHE A 219 -5.27 14.97 17.31
N PHE A 220 -5.55 13.84 17.99
CA PHE A 220 -5.13 13.62 19.37
C PHE A 220 -3.61 13.55 19.52
N ALA A 221 -2.90 12.97 18.55
CA ALA A 221 -1.45 12.97 18.54
C ALA A 221 -0.87 14.39 18.46
N GLY A 222 -1.44 15.24 17.60
CA GLY A 222 -1.04 16.63 17.47
C GLY A 222 -1.38 17.49 18.69
N TRP A 223 -2.58 17.32 19.25
CA TRP A 223 -3.07 18.07 20.41
C TRP A 223 -2.31 17.74 21.70
N SER A 224 -2.12 16.45 21.98
CA SER A 224 -1.50 15.98 23.23
C SER A 224 -0.04 16.38 23.37
N SER A 225 0.64 16.60 22.25
CA SER A 225 2.06 16.97 22.17
C SER A 225 2.38 18.36 22.78
N ASN A 226 1.38 19.22 22.96
CA ASN A 226 1.51 20.58 23.52
C ASN A 226 2.64 21.42 22.89
N ASN A 227 2.80 21.31 21.56
CA ASN A 227 3.67 22.14 20.74
C ASN A 227 2.80 22.85 19.68
N LYS A 228 3.02 24.17 19.51
CA LYS A 228 2.26 25.00 18.56
C LYS A 228 2.36 24.49 17.12
N TYR A 229 3.55 24.02 16.70
CA TYR A 229 3.75 23.53 15.33
C TYR A 229 3.04 22.18 15.13
N THR A 230 3.21 21.26 16.08
CA THR A 230 2.58 19.94 16.05
C THR A 230 1.05 20.03 16.09
N LEU A 231 0.49 20.98 16.84
CA LEU A 231 -0.95 21.24 16.87
C LEU A 231 -1.47 21.75 15.52
N ILE A 232 -0.76 22.70 14.89
CA ILE A 232 -1.12 23.21 13.55
C ILE A 232 -1.06 22.08 12.52
N GLY A 233 -0.04 21.22 12.58
CA GLY A 233 0.08 20.02 11.74
C GLY A 233 -1.08 19.06 11.93
N GLY A 234 -1.47 18.78 13.18
CA GLY A 234 -2.60 17.91 13.51
C GLY A 234 -3.94 18.45 13.00
N ILE A 235 -4.18 19.76 13.11
CA ILE A 235 -5.40 20.39 12.59
C ILE A 235 -5.44 20.34 11.06
N ARG A 236 -4.31 20.59 10.38
CA ARG A 236 -4.22 20.52 8.91
C ARG A 236 -4.45 19.10 8.40
N SER A 237 -3.84 18.11 9.05
CA SER A 237 -4.04 16.69 8.76
C SER A 237 -5.50 16.31 8.92
N ALA A 238 -6.10 16.59 10.09
CA ALA A 238 -7.50 16.26 10.34
C ALA A 238 -8.44 16.89 9.30
N ALA A 239 -8.23 18.17 8.94
CA ALA A 239 -9.02 18.84 7.91
C ALA A 239 -8.85 18.21 6.52
N GLN A 240 -7.64 17.80 6.15
CA GLN A 240 -7.36 17.09 4.91
C GLN A 240 -8.05 15.72 4.91
N LEU A 241 -7.82 14.87 5.91
CA LEU A 241 -8.40 13.53 5.96
C LEU A 241 -9.94 13.59 5.86
N THR A 242 -10.59 14.50 6.60
CA THR A 242 -12.05 14.68 6.50
C THR A 242 -12.52 15.12 5.10
N ALA A 243 -11.76 15.96 4.40
CA ALA A 243 -12.12 16.44 3.07
C ALA A 243 -12.07 15.33 2.00
N TYR A 244 -11.17 14.35 2.16
CA TYR A 244 -10.96 13.25 1.20
C TYR A 244 -11.67 11.95 1.59
N GLU A 245 -12.08 11.83 2.85
CA GLU A 245 -12.89 10.71 3.32
C GLU A 245 -14.25 10.67 2.60
N ILE A 246 -14.99 11.78 2.54
CA ILE A 246 -16.34 11.79 1.93
C ILE A 246 -16.30 11.32 0.45
N PRO A 247 -15.42 11.85 -0.42
CA PRO A 247 -15.28 11.32 -1.78
C PRO A 247 -14.87 9.84 -1.81
N LEU A 248 -13.95 9.39 -0.93
CA LEU A 248 -13.58 7.98 -0.82
C LEU A 248 -14.81 7.10 -0.51
N LEU A 249 -15.63 7.49 0.46
CA LEU A 249 -16.84 6.75 0.84
C LEU A 249 -17.84 6.63 -0.32
N LEU A 250 -18.03 7.72 -1.08
CA LEU A 250 -18.90 7.72 -2.25
C LEU A 250 -18.36 6.82 -3.39
N THR A 251 -17.04 6.79 -3.59
CA THR A 251 -16.44 5.87 -4.58
C THR A 251 -16.59 4.41 -4.17
N LEU A 252 -16.42 4.08 -2.89
CA LEU A 252 -16.67 2.74 -2.35
C LEU A 252 -18.13 2.33 -2.48
N LEU A 253 -19.05 3.25 -2.20
CA LEU A 253 -20.48 3.03 -2.41
C LEU A 253 -20.80 2.77 -3.89
N SER A 254 -20.12 3.47 -4.82
CA SER A 254 -20.27 3.26 -6.26
C SER A 254 -19.90 1.82 -6.66
N VAL A 255 -18.85 1.26 -6.06
CA VAL A 255 -18.45 -0.14 -6.25
C VAL A 255 -19.51 -1.09 -5.70
N ALA A 256 -19.98 -0.85 -4.47
CA ALA A 256 -21.01 -1.68 -3.84
C ALA A 256 -22.33 -1.69 -4.64
N VAL A 257 -22.73 -0.55 -5.21
CA VAL A 257 -23.90 -0.44 -6.10
C VAL A 257 -23.71 -1.24 -7.39
N LEU A 258 -22.51 -1.18 -7.98
CA LEU A 258 -22.21 -1.93 -9.20
C LEU A 258 -22.20 -3.45 -8.95
N SER A 259 -21.57 -3.90 -7.86
CA SER A 259 -21.49 -5.32 -7.50
C SER A 259 -22.76 -5.89 -6.85
N GLY A 260 -23.63 -5.04 -6.31
CA GLY A 260 -24.86 -5.46 -5.63
C GLY A 260 -24.64 -6.14 -4.28
N THR A 261 -23.47 -5.93 -3.66
CA THR A 261 -23.07 -6.55 -2.39
C THR A 261 -22.12 -5.65 -1.61
N PHE A 262 -22.16 -5.74 -0.27
CA PHE A 262 -21.20 -5.10 0.63
C PHE A 262 -20.04 -6.01 1.04
N ASN A 263 -20.02 -7.25 0.55
CA ASN A 263 -18.96 -8.19 0.83
C ASN A 263 -17.80 -8.03 -0.19
N ILE A 264 -16.56 -7.99 0.29
CA ILE A 264 -15.37 -7.82 -0.57
C ILE A 264 -15.13 -9.05 -1.44
N ILE A 265 -15.29 -10.26 -0.89
CA ILE A 265 -15.09 -11.52 -1.61
C ILE A 265 -16.14 -11.66 -2.72
N ASP A 266 -17.41 -11.41 -2.40
CA ASP A 266 -18.49 -11.46 -3.40
C ASP A 266 -18.33 -10.38 -4.46
N SER A 267 -17.80 -9.19 -4.11
CA SER A 267 -17.49 -8.13 -5.07
C SER A 267 -16.37 -8.53 -6.05
N VAL A 268 -15.41 -9.33 -5.60
CA VAL A 268 -14.36 -9.91 -6.46
C VAL A 268 -14.95 -10.99 -7.37
N HIS A 269 -15.77 -11.90 -6.84
CA HIS A 269 -16.44 -12.92 -7.65
C HIS A 269 -17.37 -12.29 -8.69
N PHE A 270 -18.11 -11.24 -8.34
CA PHE A 270 -18.94 -10.50 -9.27
C PHE A 270 -18.17 -10.00 -10.49
N GLN A 271 -16.94 -9.51 -10.32
CA GLN A 271 -16.12 -9.03 -11.45
C GLN A 271 -15.74 -10.16 -12.41
N HIS A 272 -15.60 -11.39 -11.92
CA HIS A 272 -15.39 -12.57 -12.76
C HIS A 272 -16.71 -13.02 -13.41
N SER A 273 -17.77 -13.16 -12.63
CA SER A 273 -19.06 -13.66 -13.11
C SER A 273 -19.73 -12.71 -14.10
N ALA A 274 -19.51 -11.39 -13.97
CA ALA A 274 -19.99 -10.40 -14.92
C ALA A 274 -19.07 -10.26 -16.15
N GLY A 275 -17.86 -10.84 -16.10
CA GLY A 275 -16.93 -10.89 -17.23
C GLY A 275 -15.95 -9.73 -17.35
N ALA A 276 -16.15 -8.62 -16.62
CA ALA A 276 -15.33 -7.41 -16.77
C ALA A 276 -14.84 -6.87 -15.42
N TRP A 277 -13.60 -6.40 -15.42
CA TRP A 277 -13.05 -5.66 -14.29
C TRP A 277 -13.72 -4.30 -14.15
N ASN A 278 -13.96 -3.90 -12.90
CA ASN A 278 -14.54 -2.61 -12.59
C ASN A 278 -13.65 -1.43 -13.05
N LEU A 279 -12.34 -1.64 -13.25
CA LEU A 279 -11.46 -0.61 -13.82
C LEU A 279 -11.94 -0.11 -15.19
N PHE A 280 -12.40 -1.01 -16.07
CA PHE A 280 -12.84 -0.64 -17.42
C PHE A 280 -14.27 -0.08 -17.44
N LEU A 281 -15.08 -0.45 -16.45
CA LEU A 281 -16.44 0.08 -16.27
C LEU A 281 -16.44 1.43 -15.58
N MET A 282 -15.59 1.64 -14.59
CA MET A 282 -15.54 2.87 -13.79
C MET A 282 -14.12 3.47 -13.73
N PRO A 283 -13.52 3.90 -14.86
CA PRO A 283 -12.20 4.53 -14.85
C PRO A 283 -12.14 5.78 -13.96
N LEU A 284 -13.19 6.60 -13.97
CA LEU A 284 -13.31 7.76 -13.08
C LEU A 284 -13.31 7.32 -11.61
N GLY A 285 -14.14 6.32 -11.25
CA GLY A 285 -14.16 5.77 -9.89
C GLY A 285 -12.80 5.24 -9.43
N ALA A 286 -12.07 4.56 -10.31
CA ALA A 286 -10.72 4.08 -10.03
C ALA A 286 -9.75 5.24 -9.76
N GLY A 287 -9.80 6.30 -10.58
CA GLY A 287 -8.98 7.49 -10.40
C GLY A 287 -9.32 8.24 -9.10
N LEU A 288 -10.61 8.43 -8.80
CA LEU A 288 -11.06 9.06 -7.58
C LEU A 288 -10.60 8.28 -6.34
N PHE A 289 -10.77 6.95 -6.33
CA PHE A 289 -10.33 6.10 -5.24
C PHE A 289 -8.82 6.20 -5.01
N LEU A 290 -8.00 6.14 -6.07
CA LEU A 290 -6.55 6.27 -5.91
C LEU A 290 -6.16 7.65 -5.36
N LEU A 291 -6.74 8.73 -5.89
CA LEU A 291 -6.44 10.08 -5.45
C LEU A 291 -6.82 10.30 -3.98
N THR A 292 -8.00 9.85 -3.57
CA THR A 292 -8.44 9.97 -2.18
C THR A 292 -7.61 9.09 -1.25
N MET A 293 -7.22 7.88 -1.66
CA MET A 293 -6.35 7.03 -0.86
C MET A 293 -4.92 7.58 -0.72
N ILE A 294 -4.36 8.25 -1.74
CA ILE A 294 -3.05 8.93 -1.58
C ILE A 294 -3.17 10.06 -0.56
N ALA A 295 -4.25 10.84 -0.62
CA ALA A 295 -4.52 11.93 0.32
C ALA A 295 -4.76 11.45 1.75
N GLU A 296 -5.46 10.33 1.92
CA GLU A 296 -5.77 9.69 3.22
C GLU A 296 -4.52 9.13 3.91
N VAL A 297 -3.54 8.69 3.14
CA VAL A 297 -2.26 8.17 3.66
C VAL A 297 -1.25 9.31 3.85
N GLU A 298 -1.59 10.55 3.46
CA GLU A 298 -0.72 11.73 3.58
C GLU A 298 0.60 11.59 2.80
N ARG A 299 0.60 10.85 1.70
CA ARG A 299 1.79 10.67 0.84
C ARG A 299 1.89 11.78 -0.20
N VAL A 300 3.11 12.10 -0.61
CA VAL A 300 3.41 13.02 -1.73
C VAL A 300 2.51 12.66 -2.93
N PRO A 301 1.74 13.60 -3.50
CA PRO A 301 1.83 15.06 -3.34
C PRO A 301 1.00 15.69 -2.19
N PHE A 302 0.28 14.89 -1.40
CA PHE A 302 -0.64 15.32 -0.34
C PHE A 302 -0.02 15.30 1.07
N ASP A 303 1.31 15.43 1.18
CA ASP A 303 2.08 15.35 2.44
C ASP A 303 2.19 16.70 3.19
N MET A 304 1.28 17.63 2.92
CA MET A 304 1.29 18.98 3.50
C MET A 304 1.10 19.09 5.00
N PRO A 305 0.40 18.17 5.67
CA PRO A 305 0.35 18.21 7.13
C PRO A 305 1.72 17.95 7.79
N GLU A 306 2.63 17.26 7.10
CA GLU A 306 3.99 16.97 7.57
C GLU A 306 5.00 18.06 7.17
N ALA A 307 4.77 18.70 6.00
CA ALA A 307 5.60 19.74 5.36
C ALA A 307 6.83 20.21 6.16
N GLU A 308 7.99 19.59 5.90
CA GLU A 308 9.26 19.83 6.62
C GLU A 308 9.66 21.31 6.67
N ALA A 309 9.41 22.05 5.59
CA ALA A 309 9.75 23.46 5.48
C ALA A 309 8.93 24.37 6.42
N GLU A 310 7.73 23.96 6.83
CA GLU A 310 6.81 24.77 7.64
C GLU A 310 6.65 24.23 9.07
N LEU A 311 6.60 22.90 9.23
CA LEU A 311 6.20 22.22 10.46
C LEU A 311 7.17 21.13 10.91
N VAL A 312 8.38 21.05 10.32
CA VAL A 312 9.43 20.04 10.58
C VAL A 312 9.01 18.61 10.20
N GLU A 313 8.03 18.05 10.89
CA GLU A 313 7.48 16.71 10.64
C GLU A 313 5.98 16.65 10.99
N GLY A 314 5.31 17.79 11.10
CA GLY A 314 3.88 17.87 11.36
C GLY A 314 3.46 17.33 12.72
N TRP A 315 2.41 16.50 12.73
CA TRP A 315 1.68 16.07 13.93
C TRP A 315 2.40 15.00 14.77
N TRP A 316 3.39 14.29 14.21
CA TRP A 316 4.14 13.27 14.94
C TRP A 316 5.54 13.70 15.40
N THR A 317 5.92 14.97 15.19
CA THR A 317 7.26 15.53 15.49
C THR A 317 7.77 15.22 16.90
N GLU A 318 6.88 15.17 17.90
CA GLU A 318 7.26 14.94 19.31
C GLU A 318 7.39 13.44 19.67
N TYR A 319 7.02 12.53 18.77
CA TYR A 319 7.10 11.09 19.03
C TYR A 319 8.50 10.56 18.78
N GLY A 320 9.05 9.87 19.78
CA GLY A 320 10.36 9.21 19.71
C GLY A 320 10.29 7.69 19.82
N GLY A 321 11.45 7.06 19.63
CA GLY A 321 11.65 5.63 19.87
C GLY A 321 10.65 4.72 19.17
N MET A 322 10.06 3.80 19.93
CA MET A 322 9.12 2.80 19.39
C MET A 322 7.80 3.40 18.91
N ARG A 323 7.31 4.49 19.50
CA ARG A 323 6.01 5.08 19.09
C ARG A 323 6.10 5.71 17.71
N PHE A 324 7.20 6.39 17.44
CA PHE A 324 7.52 6.83 16.07
C PHE A 324 7.58 5.64 15.11
N GLY A 325 8.28 4.57 15.49
CA GLY A 325 8.35 3.34 14.68
C GLY A 325 6.98 2.71 14.41
N MET A 326 6.07 2.75 15.38
CA MET A 326 4.69 2.27 15.24
C MET A 326 3.85 3.15 14.29
N LEU A 327 3.97 4.48 14.39
CA LEU A 327 3.28 5.42 13.50
C LEU A 327 3.77 5.26 12.06
N PHE A 328 5.09 5.17 11.87
CA PHE A 328 5.71 4.90 10.57
C PHE A 328 5.24 3.56 10.00
N MET A 329 5.22 2.50 10.82
CA MET A 329 4.68 1.20 10.41
C MET A 329 3.20 1.29 10.01
N ALA A 330 2.37 2.01 10.76
CA ALA A 330 0.95 2.18 10.47
C ALA A 330 0.72 2.90 9.14
N GLU A 331 1.45 3.98 8.85
CA GLU A 331 1.36 4.67 7.56
C GLU A 331 1.65 3.72 6.39
N TYR A 332 2.69 2.90 6.49
CA TYR A 332 3.03 1.89 5.49
C TYR A 332 1.98 0.78 5.36
N ILE A 333 1.45 0.28 6.47
CA ILE A 333 0.37 -0.72 6.45
C ILE A 333 -0.87 -0.13 5.78
N ARG A 334 -1.22 1.12 6.09
CA ARG A 334 -2.37 1.80 5.49
C ARG A 334 -2.18 2.01 3.99
N THR A 335 -0.97 2.40 3.58
CA THR A 335 -0.59 2.46 2.15
C THR A 335 -0.80 1.10 1.47
N TYR A 336 -0.40 0.02 2.14
CA TYR A 336 -0.54 -1.32 1.59
C TYR A 336 -2.01 -1.76 1.51
N ALA A 337 -2.79 -1.48 2.56
CA ALA A 337 -4.22 -1.71 2.56
C ALA A 337 -4.91 -0.99 1.41
N ALA A 338 -4.51 0.25 1.09
CA ALA A 338 -5.00 0.98 -0.08
C ALA A 338 -4.75 0.23 -1.40
N CYS A 339 -3.54 -0.34 -1.56
CA CYS A 339 -3.18 -1.11 -2.75
C CYS A 339 -4.00 -2.40 -2.87
N PHE A 340 -4.25 -3.09 -1.74
CA PHE A 340 -5.13 -4.25 -1.73
C PHE A 340 -6.55 -3.85 -2.08
N LEU A 341 -7.14 -2.85 -1.41
CA LEU A 341 -8.52 -2.44 -1.68
C LEU A 341 -8.71 -2.03 -3.13
N PHE A 342 -7.76 -1.30 -3.73
CA PHE A 342 -7.80 -0.99 -5.16
C PHE A 342 -7.78 -2.26 -6.02
N THR A 343 -6.91 -3.22 -5.68
CA THR A 343 -6.80 -4.50 -6.39
C THR A 343 -8.11 -5.30 -6.31
N HIS A 344 -8.77 -5.33 -5.16
CA HIS A 344 -10.03 -6.02 -4.96
C HIS A 344 -11.19 -5.33 -5.69
N PHE A 345 -11.32 -4.02 -5.54
CA PHE A 345 -12.47 -3.28 -6.08
C PHE A 345 -12.39 -3.01 -7.58
N PHE A 346 -11.19 -2.86 -8.16
CA PHE A 346 -11.03 -2.45 -9.55
C PHE A 346 -10.28 -3.45 -10.44
N LEU A 347 -9.37 -4.26 -9.89
CA LEU A 347 -8.53 -5.19 -10.67
C LEU A 347 -8.94 -6.66 -10.51
N GLY A 348 -10.16 -6.94 -10.07
CA GLY A 348 -10.68 -8.30 -9.96
C GLY A 348 -9.97 -9.19 -8.93
N GLY A 349 -9.28 -8.63 -7.94
CA GLY A 349 -8.63 -9.40 -6.87
C GLY A 349 -7.68 -10.48 -7.41
N TRP A 350 -7.99 -11.74 -7.13
CA TRP A 350 -7.22 -12.91 -7.58
C TRP A 350 -7.47 -13.34 -9.03
N HIS A 351 -8.48 -12.80 -9.72
CA HIS A 351 -8.77 -13.13 -11.11
C HIS A 351 -7.86 -12.38 -12.09
N LEU A 352 -7.22 -13.05 -13.06
CA LEU A 352 -6.41 -12.37 -14.09
C LEU A 352 -7.25 -11.59 -15.12
N PRO A 353 -6.66 -10.58 -15.80
CA PRO A 353 -7.38 -9.84 -16.83
C PRO A 353 -7.65 -10.78 -18.02
N PHE A 354 -8.86 -10.68 -18.59
CA PHE A 354 -9.27 -11.49 -19.74
C PHE A 354 -9.19 -13.01 -19.47
N GLN A 355 -9.59 -13.45 -18.27
CA GLN A 355 -9.58 -14.86 -17.89
C GLN A 355 -10.29 -15.76 -18.92
N GLY A 356 -11.36 -15.28 -19.58
CA GLY A 356 -12.01 -15.99 -20.68
C GLY A 356 -11.13 -16.21 -21.91
N LEU A 357 -10.36 -15.19 -22.33
CA LEU A 357 -9.45 -15.31 -23.47
C LEU A 357 -8.27 -16.23 -23.14
N ILE A 358 -7.73 -16.14 -21.91
CA ILE A 358 -6.57 -16.93 -21.46
C ILE A 358 -6.97 -18.40 -21.20
N GLY A 359 -8.15 -18.62 -20.61
CA GLY A 359 -8.72 -19.95 -20.34
C GLY A 359 -9.13 -20.71 -21.60
N SER A 360 -9.38 -20.02 -22.71
CA SER A 360 -9.64 -20.66 -24.02
C SER A 360 -8.41 -21.30 -24.66
N ILE A 361 -7.20 -21.04 -24.14
CA ILE A 361 -5.94 -21.61 -24.65
C ILE A 361 -5.68 -22.97 -23.95
N PRO A 362 -5.72 -24.11 -24.67
CA PRO A 362 -5.72 -25.46 -24.09
C PRO A 362 -4.50 -25.87 -23.23
N VAL A 363 -3.45 -25.04 -23.20
CA VAL A 363 -2.21 -25.31 -22.43
C VAL A 363 -1.98 -24.26 -21.35
N LEU A 364 -2.47 -23.03 -21.54
CA LEU A 364 -2.35 -21.96 -20.54
C LEU A 364 -3.46 -22.04 -19.48
N GLY A 365 -4.65 -22.54 -19.85
CA GLY A 365 -5.81 -22.62 -18.97
C GLY A 365 -5.60 -23.51 -17.74
N ASP A 366 -5.00 -24.70 -17.92
CA ASP A 366 -4.75 -25.63 -16.80
C ASP A 366 -3.56 -25.21 -15.93
N LEU A 367 -2.53 -24.60 -16.53
CA LEU A 367 -1.40 -24.04 -15.79
C LEU A 367 -1.81 -22.82 -14.94
N TYR A 368 -2.84 -22.08 -15.37
CA TYR A 368 -3.34 -20.89 -14.69
C TYR A 368 -4.01 -21.21 -13.35
N LEU A 369 -4.81 -22.28 -13.27
CA LEU A 369 -5.46 -22.72 -12.03
C LEU A 369 -4.46 -23.19 -10.96
N LEU A 370 -3.21 -23.45 -11.34
CA LEU A 370 -2.15 -23.89 -10.44
C LEU A 370 -1.44 -22.73 -9.74
N ILE A 371 -1.62 -21.48 -10.21
CA ILE A 371 -1.06 -20.30 -9.56
C ILE A 371 -1.93 -19.95 -8.36
N PRO A 372 -1.41 -19.93 -7.11
CA PRO A 372 -2.20 -19.55 -5.96
C PRO A 372 -2.77 -18.14 -6.13
N GLY A 373 -4.08 -17.96 -5.94
CA GLY A 373 -4.75 -16.66 -6.05
C GLY A 373 -4.11 -15.58 -5.19
N ALA A 374 -3.61 -15.96 -4.01
CA ALA A 374 -2.84 -15.09 -3.12
C ALA A 374 -1.62 -14.46 -3.81
N VAL A 375 -0.89 -15.20 -4.64
CA VAL A 375 0.29 -14.66 -5.36
C VAL A 375 -0.13 -13.60 -6.38
N VAL A 376 -1.26 -13.81 -7.07
CA VAL A 376 -1.79 -12.86 -8.05
C VAL A 376 -2.19 -11.55 -7.38
N VAL A 377 -2.92 -11.63 -6.27
CA VAL A 377 -3.31 -10.44 -5.48
C VAL A 377 -2.07 -9.69 -4.99
N LEU A 378 -1.07 -10.41 -4.45
CA LEU A 378 0.16 -9.80 -3.96
C LEU A 378 0.93 -9.07 -5.07
N ILE A 379 1.10 -9.70 -6.24
CA ILE A 379 1.79 -9.09 -7.38
C ILE A 379 1.05 -7.84 -7.85
N LYS A 380 -0.28 -7.90 -7.99
CA LYS A 380 -1.08 -6.73 -8.39
C LYS A 380 -0.99 -5.60 -7.37
N SER A 381 -1.13 -5.90 -6.09
CA SER A 381 -0.98 -4.91 -5.02
C SER A 381 0.41 -4.26 -5.03
N TRP A 382 1.48 -5.03 -5.27
CA TRP A 382 2.83 -4.48 -5.40
C TRP A 382 3.02 -3.62 -6.65
N LEU A 383 2.37 -3.98 -7.77
CA LEU A 383 2.36 -3.16 -8.97
C LEU A 383 1.61 -1.84 -8.76
N VAL A 384 0.45 -1.88 -8.11
CA VAL A 384 -0.32 -0.68 -7.74
C VAL A 384 0.53 0.21 -6.82
N PHE A 385 1.20 -0.37 -5.83
CA PHE A 385 2.10 0.38 -4.95
C PHE A 385 3.22 1.08 -5.74
N LEU A 386 3.89 0.37 -6.64
CA LEU A 386 4.99 0.91 -7.45
C LEU A 386 4.49 2.01 -8.41
N LEU A 387 3.40 1.76 -9.13
CA LEU A 387 2.88 2.65 -10.16
C LEU A 387 2.16 3.88 -9.60
N VAL A 388 1.48 3.74 -8.47
CA VAL A 388 0.70 4.82 -7.87
C VAL A 388 1.54 5.52 -6.82
N PHE A 389 1.87 4.86 -5.72
CA PHE A 389 2.48 5.52 -4.56
C PHE A 389 3.94 5.91 -4.80
N VAL A 390 4.74 5.01 -5.38
CA VAL A 390 6.16 5.31 -5.63
C VAL A 390 6.29 6.26 -6.81
N TRP A 391 5.66 5.99 -7.94
CA TRP A 391 5.85 6.82 -9.13
C TRP A 391 5.18 8.20 -9.03
N ALA A 392 4.01 8.33 -8.37
CA ALA A 392 3.39 9.65 -8.16
C ALA A 392 4.27 10.56 -7.33
N ARG A 393 4.97 10.03 -6.30
CA ARG A 393 5.93 10.77 -5.47
C ARG A 393 7.04 11.44 -6.28
N PHE A 394 7.48 10.83 -7.38
CA PHE A 394 8.55 11.38 -8.23
C PHE A 394 8.05 12.22 -9.39
N SER A 395 6.81 11.97 -9.83
CA SER A 395 6.27 12.62 -11.02
C SER A 395 5.53 13.90 -10.71
N LEU A 396 4.89 13.96 -9.54
CA LEU A 396 4.03 15.06 -9.15
C LEU A 396 4.76 16.03 -8.23
N ALA A 397 4.54 17.31 -8.49
CA ALA A 397 4.97 18.37 -7.59
C ALA A 397 4.09 18.38 -6.33
N ARG A 398 4.69 18.86 -5.26
CA ARG A 398 4.04 19.05 -3.97
C ARG A 398 3.02 20.20 -4.06
N ILE A 399 1.80 19.99 -3.57
CA ILE A 399 0.67 20.93 -3.70
C ILE A 399 0.44 21.65 -2.37
N ARG A 400 0.01 22.91 -2.37
CA ARG A 400 -0.26 23.67 -1.13
C ARG A 400 -1.58 23.23 -0.46
N THR A 401 -1.67 23.32 0.88
CA THR A 401 -2.84 22.83 1.65
C THR A 401 -4.19 23.44 1.24
N ASP A 402 -4.23 24.73 0.90
CA ASP A 402 -5.46 25.38 0.43
C ASP A 402 -5.96 24.79 -0.89
N GLN A 403 -5.05 24.52 -1.83
CA GLN A 403 -5.34 23.88 -3.12
C GLN A 403 -5.79 22.43 -2.94
N ILE A 404 -5.19 21.71 -1.99
CA ILE A 404 -5.59 20.35 -1.61
C ILE A 404 -7.04 20.36 -1.10
N LEU A 405 -7.37 21.23 -0.14
CA LEU A 405 -8.74 21.33 0.38
C LEU A 405 -9.73 21.78 -0.70
N GLU A 406 -9.37 22.75 -1.54
CA GLU A 406 -10.20 23.19 -2.65
C GLU A 406 -10.45 22.05 -3.65
N PHE A 407 -9.43 21.27 -3.99
CA PHE A 407 -9.54 20.11 -4.88
C PHE A 407 -10.48 19.03 -4.32
N GLY A 408 -10.36 18.71 -3.03
CA GLY A 408 -11.25 17.75 -2.35
C GLY A 408 -12.73 18.19 -2.40
N TRP A 409 -13.01 19.41 -1.96
CA TRP A 409 -14.39 19.90 -1.82
C TRP A 409 -15.04 20.33 -3.15
N ARG A 410 -14.30 21.00 -4.03
CA ARG A 410 -14.87 21.57 -5.27
C ARG A 410 -14.84 20.62 -6.45
N ILE A 411 -13.87 19.70 -6.51
CA ILE A 411 -13.67 18.84 -7.68
C ILE A 411 -13.97 17.38 -7.35
N LEU A 412 -13.30 16.79 -6.36
CA LEU A 412 -13.46 15.36 -6.07
C LEU A 412 -14.86 14.99 -5.56
N LEU A 413 -15.44 15.81 -4.68
CA LEU A 413 -16.76 15.52 -4.12
C LEU A 413 -17.87 15.48 -5.21
N PRO A 414 -18.03 16.50 -6.08
CA PRO A 414 -19.01 16.42 -7.18
C PRO A 414 -18.74 15.26 -8.15
N LEU A 415 -17.47 14.98 -8.46
CA LEU A 415 -17.10 13.87 -9.34
C LEU A 415 -17.45 12.51 -8.72
N ALA A 416 -17.28 12.34 -7.40
CA ALA A 416 -17.65 11.12 -6.70
C ALA A 416 -19.16 10.90 -6.68
N VAL A 417 -19.95 11.95 -6.50
CA VAL A 417 -21.42 11.89 -6.64
C VAL A 417 -21.82 11.52 -8.07
N PHE A 418 -21.18 12.14 -9.06
CA PHE A 418 -21.43 11.81 -10.47
C PHE A 418 -21.09 10.35 -10.78
N GLN A 419 -19.97 9.85 -10.28
CA GLN A 419 -19.59 8.45 -10.43
C GLN A 419 -20.61 7.49 -9.80
N LEU A 420 -21.15 7.82 -8.62
CA LEU A 420 -22.19 7.01 -7.98
C LEU A 420 -23.45 6.90 -8.84
N ILE A 421 -23.87 8.02 -9.44
CA ILE A 421 -25.01 8.04 -10.37
C ILE A 421 -24.69 7.20 -11.61
N LEU A 422 -23.49 7.31 -12.18
CA LEU A 422 -23.07 6.49 -13.33
C LEU A 422 -23.10 5.00 -13.01
N SER A 423 -22.62 4.59 -11.82
CA SER A 423 -22.65 3.19 -11.38
C SER A 423 -24.08 2.65 -11.28
N ALA A 424 -25.01 3.44 -10.78
CA ALA A 424 -26.43 3.08 -10.75
C ALA A 424 -27.02 2.95 -12.17
N VAL A 425 -26.69 3.87 -13.09
CA VAL A 425 -27.13 3.82 -14.49
C VAL A 425 -26.59 2.57 -15.19
N TYR A 426 -25.31 2.24 -15.02
CA TYR A 426 -24.72 1.04 -15.58
C TYR A 426 -25.40 -0.22 -15.08
N ARG A 427 -25.67 -0.31 -13.77
CA ARG A 427 -26.34 -1.46 -13.17
C ARG A 427 -27.80 -1.62 -13.62
N LEU A 428 -28.52 -0.52 -13.88
CA LEU A 428 -29.95 -0.57 -14.22
C LEU A 428 -30.23 -0.76 -15.72
N TYR A 429 -29.42 -0.17 -16.60
CA TYR A 429 -29.73 -0.09 -18.03
C TYR A 429 -28.78 -0.91 -18.92
N LEU A 430 -27.55 -1.17 -18.46
CA LEU A 430 -26.49 -1.79 -19.27
C LEU A 430 -26.10 -3.19 -18.82
N PHE A 431 -26.63 -3.65 -17.68
CA PHE A 431 -26.29 -4.94 -17.10
C PHE A 431 -27.34 -6.00 -17.46
N ASP A 432 -26.90 -7.12 -18.04
CA ASP A 432 -27.74 -8.31 -18.26
C ASP A 432 -27.45 -9.39 -17.21
N PRO A 433 -28.39 -9.62 -16.25
CA PRO A 433 -28.22 -10.67 -15.24
C PRO A 433 -28.23 -12.09 -15.81
N SER A 434 -28.84 -12.32 -16.97
CA SER A 434 -29.00 -13.66 -17.55
C SER A 434 -27.71 -14.22 -18.15
N ALA A 435 -26.75 -13.33 -18.44
CA ALA A 435 -25.45 -13.67 -19.01
C ALA A 435 -24.33 -13.79 -17.96
N MET A 436 -24.68 -13.84 -16.66
CA MET A 436 -23.70 -14.13 -15.61
C MET A 436 -23.32 -15.62 -15.66
N ASP A 437 -22.02 -15.91 -15.68
CA ASP A 437 -21.51 -17.28 -15.62
C ASP A 437 -20.32 -17.37 -14.68
N ASP A 438 -20.36 -18.36 -13.79
CA ASP A 438 -19.31 -18.69 -12.82
C ASP A 438 -18.26 -19.66 -13.41
N GLY A 439 -18.41 -20.03 -14.68
CA GLY A 439 -17.47 -20.85 -15.44
C GLY A 439 -16.07 -20.24 -15.56
N THR A 440 -15.11 -21.03 -16.03
CA THR A 440 -13.72 -20.60 -16.24
C THR A 440 -13.58 -19.46 -17.25
N TYR A 441 -14.54 -19.33 -18.16
CA TYR A 441 -14.59 -18.28 -19.17
C TYR A 441 -15.05 -16.92 -18.60
N GLY A 442 -15.78 -16.94 -17.46
CA GLY A 442 -16.51 -15.78 -16.94
C GLY A 442 -17.77 -15.48 -17.75
N GLY A 443 -18.67 -14.68 -17.18
CA GLY A 443 -19.89 -14.28 -17.87
C GLY A 443 -19.67 -13.16 -18.89
N THR A 444 -20.76 -12.78 -19.55
CA THR A 444 -20.78 -11.75 -20.61
C THR A 444 -21.86 -10.70 -20.35
N SER A 445 -22.15 -10.43 -19.07
CA SER A 445 -23.22 -9.51 -18.64
C SER A 445 -23.08 -8.06 -19.13
N TRP A 446 -21.93 -7.67 -19.65
CA TRP A 446 -21.65 -6.33 -20.17
C TRP A 446 -21.54 -6.27 -21.70
N ASP A 447 -22.00 -7.31 -22.38
CA ASP A 447 -22.06 -7.36 -23.83
C ASP A 447 -23.22 -6.51 -24.34
N ALA A 448 -22.98 -5.78 -25.43
CA ALA A 448 -24.02 -5.02 -26.10
C ALA A 448 -23.94 -5.27 -27.61
N LEU A 449 -25.10 -5.31 -28.26
CA LEU A 449 -25.23 -5.50 -29.72
C LEU A 449 -24.56 -6.78 -30.26
N GLY A 450 -24.39 -7.82 -29.42
CA GLY A 450 -23.74 -9.08 -29.80
C GLY A 450 -22.22 -8.99 -29.92
N ILE A 451 -21.60 -7.90 -29.46
CA ILE A 451 -20.13 -7.74 -29.40
C ILE A 451 -19.67 -7.94 -27.95
N PRO A 452 -18.72 -8.87 -27.71
CA PRO A 452 -18.21 -9.11 -26.37
C PRO A 452 -17.42 -7.92 -25.84
N PHE A 453 -17.60 -7.59 -24.55
CA PHE A 453 -16.92 -6.48 -23.86
C PHE A 453 -17.19 -5.07 -24.42
N LEU A 454 -18.27 -4.88 -25.18
CA LEU A 454 -18.53 -3.59 -25.84
C LEU A 454 -18.71 -2.42 -24.85
N ILE A 455 -19.48 -2.63 -23.77
CA ILE A 455 -19.76 -1.56 -22.79
C ILE A 455 -18.48 -1.13 -22.05
N PRO A 456 -17.66 -2.03 -21.48
CA PRO A 456 -16.37 -1.66 -20.90
C PRO A 456 -15.45 -0.94 -21.90
N ALA A 457 -15.39 -1.40 -23.15
CA ALA A 457 -14.53 -0.81 -24.17
C ALA A 457 -14.98 0.62 -24.54
N ILE A 458 -16.27 0.83 -24.79
CA ILE A 458 -16.83 2.16 -25.08
C ILE A 458 -16.59 3.11 -23.91
N THR A 459 -16.90 2.67 -22.69
CA THR A 459 -16.71 3.49 -21.49
C THR A 459 -15.24 3.88 -21.32
N THR A 460 -14.32 2.93 -21.50
CA THR A 460 -12.87 3.21 -21.43
C THR A 460 -12.44 4.21 -22.51
N VAL A 461 -12.92 4.06 -23.75
CA VAL A 461 -12.60 4.98 -24.86
C VAL A 461 -13.16 6.38 -24.60
N ILE A 462 -14.38 6.51 -24.08
CA ILE A 462 -14.98 7.79 -23.71
C ILE A 462 -14.12 8.47 -22.64
N TRP A 463 -13.74 7.75 -21.59
CA TRP A 463 -12.91 8.30 -20.52
C TRP A 463 -11.50 8.66 -20.97
N LEU A 464 -10.89 7.84 -21.84
CA LEU A 464 -9.60 8.17 -22.46
C LEU A 464 -9.71 9.40 -23.37
N GLY A 465 -10.83 9.55 -24.10
CA GLY A 465 -11.12 10.73 -24.91
C GLY A 465 -11.26 11.99 -24.06
N ILE A 466 -12.01 11.91 -22.95
CA ILE A 466 -12.14 13.01 -21.97
C ILE A 466 -10.77 13.33 -21.38
N PHE A 467 -10.00 12.32 -20.96
CA PHE A 467 -8.66 12.51 -20.41
C PHE A 467 -7.73 13.19 -21.42
N PHE A 468 -7.74 12.77 -22.68
CA PHE A 468 -6.93 13.38 -23.73
C PHE A 468 -7.36 14.82 -24.04
N LEU A 469 -8.67 15.10 -24.02
CA LEU A 469 -9.20 16.44 -24.19
C LEU A 469 -8.71 17.35 -23.06
N MET A 470 -8.83 16.90 -21.81
CA MET A 470 -8.33 17.63 -20.63
C MET A 470 -6.83 17.85 -20.69
N LEU A 471 -6.06 16.86 -21.14
CA LEU A 471 -4.60 16.97 -21.31
C LEU A 471 -4.21 17.99 -22.39
N ASN A 472 -5.02 18.13 -23.44
CA ASN A 472 -4.75 19.02 -24.56
C ASN A 472 -5.32 20.44 -24.35
N ASP A 473 -6.21 20.63 -23.38
CA ASP A 473 -6.78 21.91 -22.96
C ASP A 473 -5.81 22.71 -22.05
N GLU A 474 -4.70 22.10 -21.62
CA GLU A 474 -3.59 22.87 -21.05
C GLU A 474 -2.97 23.76 -22.13
N ASP A 475 -3.12 25.07 -21.98
CA ASP A 475 -2.59 26.09 -22.87
C ASP A 475 -1.07 25.95 -22.99
N LYS A 476 -0.61 25.21 -24.01
CA LYS A 476 0.81 24.91 -24.26
C LYS A 476 1.65 26.17 -24.46
N SER A 477 1.00 27.33 -24.70
CA SER A 477 1.66 28.62 -24.86
C SER A 477 2.05 29.29 -23.52
N GLY A 478 1.41 28.90 -22.41
CA GLY A 478 1.60 29.53 -21.09
C GLY A 478 2.78 29.00 -20.25
N ASN A 479 3.51 27.99 -20.73
CA ASN A 479 4.49 27.24 -19.92
C ASN A 479 5.91 27.27 -20.52
N THR A 480 6.33 28.41 -21.07
CA THR A 480 7.69 28.58 -21.63
C THR A 480 8.78 28.87 -20.60
N GLU A 481 8.44 29.13 -19.35
CA GLU A 481 9.43 29.27 -18.28
C GLU A 481 9.35 28.10 -17.30
N ARG A 482 9.89 26.94 -17.71
CA ARG A 482 10.41 25.99 -16.72
C ARG A 482 11.55 26.68 -15.98
N MET A 483 11.23 27.29 -14.85
CA MET A 483 12.23 27.68 -13.87
C MET A 483 12.96 26.41 -13.38
N PHE A 484 14.26 26.36 -13.65
CA PHE A 484 15.24 25.39 -13.13
C PHE A 484 15.29 23.98 -13.76
N HIS A 485 15.59 23.90 -15.05
CA HIS A 485 16.59 22.92 -15.48
C HIS A 485 17.89 23.64 -15.84
N VAL A 486 18.74 23.85 -14.84
CA VAL A 486 20.14 24.14 -15.14
C VAL A 486 20.75 22.81 -15.59
N TYR A 487 20.82 22.60 -16.91
CA TYR A 487 21.80 21.66 -17.46
C TYR A 487 23.18 22.23 -17.14
N THR A 488 23.71 21.89 -15.96
CA THR A 488 25.11 22.11 -15.67
C THR A 488 25.90 20.98 -16.30
N ASP A 489 26.43 21.22 -17.50
CA ASP A 489 27.47 20.37 -18.10
C ASP A 489 28.79 20.43 -17.30
N LYS A 490 28.88 21.33 -16.32
CA LYS A 490 30.04 21.51 -15.44
C LYS A 490 29.75 20.97 -14.03
N PRO A 491 30.70 20.26 -13.41
CA PRO A 491 30.54 19.75 -12.05
C PRO A 491 30.27 20.87 -11.04
N ALA A 492 29.38 20.60 -10.09
CA ALA A 492 29.04 21.51 -9.00
C ALA A 492 30.31 22.00 -8.28
N GLY A 493 30.44 23.32 -8.11
CA GLY A 493 31.59 23.97 -7.47
C GLY A 493 32.58 24.68 -8.40
N THR A 494 32.35 24.69 -9.72
CA THR A 494 33.21 25.39 -10.70
C THR A 494 32.65 26.73 -11.18
N TYR A 495 31.48 27.14 -10.68
CA TYR A 495 30.88 28.44 -11.01
C TYR A 495 31.46 29.53 -10.11
N VAL A 496 32.25 30.43 -10.70
CA VAL A 496 32.68 31.68 -10.05
C VAL A 496 31.80 32.81 -10.60
N PRO A 497 30.98 33.47 -9.76
CA PRO A 497 30.12 34.56 -10.23
C PRO A 497 30.98 35.72 -10.75
N GLY A 498 30.65 36.24 -11.94
CA GLY A 498 31.27 37.45 -12.49
C GLY A 498 32.40 37.25 -13.50
N GLN A 499 32.54 36.07 -14.08
CA GLN A 499 33.36 35.84 -15.28
C GLN A 499 32.47 35.28 -16.39
N GLU A 500 31.87 36.17 -17.17
CA GLU A 500 31.47 35.92 -18.56
C GLU A 500 32.41 36.68 -19.49
#